data_AF-A0A399ZBE2-F1
#
_entry.id   AF-A0A399ZBE2-F1
#
_cell.length_a   1.000
_cell.length_b   1.000
_cell.length_c   1.000
_cell.angle_alpha   90.00
_cell.angle_beta   90.00
_cell.angle_gamma   90.00
#
_symmetry.space_group_name_H-M   'P 1'
#
loop_
_entity.id
_entity.type
_entity.pdbx_description
1 polymer ?
#
loop_
_entity_poly.entity_id
_entity_poly.type
_entity_poly.pdbx_seq_one_letter_code
_entity_poly.pdbx_strand_id
1 'polypeptide(L)'
;MAGQRTIFVGDANTEQSLCGDARLASKALTRKYRGIFILMVSVVSGLALCSLATLVMLVWLVSGMCDITMIQRVRYSPSQERKLVVFERNCGATTGFTTHVSVLAAERELPNQQGNLFVMDGHPQWTQVTATWIDEDQVLIRYPTGPTVYKSNERFWRTKVTYEPRAK
;
A
#
# COMPACT_ATOMS: atom_id res chain seq x y z
N MET A 1 26.01 -92.44 24.44
CA MET A 1 26.08 -91.07 23.88
C MET A 1 24.66 -90.55 23.74
N ALA A 2 24.23 -89.66 24.64
CA ALA A 2 22.96 -88.94 24.53
C ALA A 2 23.18 -87.54 25.09
N GLY A 3 23.25 -86.54 24.21
CA GLY A 3 23.49 -85.14 24.55
C GLY A 3 22.19 -84.48 25.01
N GLN A 4 22.21 -83.92 26.21
CA GLN A 4 21.09 -83.19 26.78
C GLN A 4 21.09 -81.76 26.25
N ARG A 5 20.09 -81.43 25.42
CA ARG A 5 19.81 -80.05 24.98
C ARG A 5 19.22 -79.27 26.15
N THR A 6 19.96 -78.31 26.69
CA THR A 6 19.40 -77.25 27.53
C THR A 6 18.64 -76.27 26.65
N ILE A 7 17.30 -76.32 26.73
CA ILE A 7 16.43 -75.28 26.19
C ILE A 7 16.55 -74.08 27.12
N PHE A 8 17.17 -73.00 26.64
CA PHE A 8 17.09 -71.69 27.28
C PHE A 8 15.67 -71.16 27.06
N VAL A 9 14.84 -71.26 28.09
CA VAL A 9 13.58 -70.53 28.18
C VAL A 9 13.93 -69.07 28.46
N GLY A 10 14.09 -68.28 27.41
CA GLY A 10 14.08 -66.82 27.52
C GLY A 10 12.70 -66.38 28.01
N ASP A 11 12.66 -65.63 29.10
CA ASP A 11 11.44 -65.17 29.75
C ASP A 11 10.72 -64.15 28.84
N ALA A 12 9.71 -64.62 28.12
CA ALA A 12 8.90 -63.82 27.19
C ALA A 12 8.25 -62.59 27.87
N ASN A 13 8.16 -62.57 29.20
CA ASN A 13 7.65 -61.43 29.97
C ASN A 13 8.59 -60.22 29.93
N THR A 14 9.90 -60.43 29.78
CA THR A 14 10.88 -59.32 29.77
C THR A 14 10.85 -58.56 28.44
N GLU A 15 10.68 -59.26 27.31
CA GLU A 15 10.60 -58.64 25.98
C GLU A 15 9.29 -57.86 25.76
N GLN A 16 8.18 -58.32 26.36
CA GLN A 16 6.89 -57.61 26.28
C GLN A 16 6.88 -56.30 27.09
N SER A 17 7.53 -56.28 28.26
CA SER A 17 7.66 -55.08 29.09
C SER A 17 8.47 -53.98 28.38
N LEU A 18 9.64 -54.33 27.83
CA LEU A 18 10.52 -53.39 27.14
C LEU A 18 9.87 -52.75 25.91
N CYS A 19 9.05 -53.52 25.16
CA CYS A 19 8.34 -53.00 23.99
C CYS A 19 7.16 -52.07 24.36
N GLY A 20 6.50 -52.30 25.50
CA GLY A 20 5.42 -51.45 26.02
C GLY A 20 5.93 -50.06 26.42
N ASP A 21 7.06 -50.03 27.13
CA ASP A 21 7.69 -48.79 27.60
C ASP A 21 8.22 -47.93 26.43
N ALA A 22 8.80 -48.56 25.40
CA ALA A 22 9.26 -47.86 24.20
C ALA A 22 8.09 -47.23 23.39
N ARG A 23 6.92 -47.88 23.32
CA ARG A 23 5.72 -47.35 22.65
C ARG A 23 5.04 -46.23 23.44
N LEU A 24 5.10 -46.28 24.77
CA LEU A 24 4.62 -45.19 25.64
C LEU A 24 5.53 -43.96 25.54
N ALA A 25 6.85 -44.16 25.52
CA ALA A 25 7.84 -43.09 25.33
C ALA A 25 7.71 -42.40 23.96
N SER A 26 7.49 -43.15 22.87
CA SER A 26 7.32 -42.58 21.52
C SER A 26 6.02 -41.77 21.36
N LYS A 27 4.92 -42.20 21.98
CA LYS A 27 3.66 -41.44 22.03
C LYS A 27 3.75 -40.17 22.88
N ALA A 28 4.51 -40.22 23.98
CA ALA A 28 4.74 -39.05 24.83
C ALA A 28 5.63 -38.00 24.14
N LEU A 29 6.67 -38.44 23.42
CA LEU A 29 7.52 -37.57 22.61
C LEU A 29 6.72 -36.93 21.47
N THR A 30 5.97 -37.70 20.68
CA THR A 30 5.13 -37.16 19.59
C THR A 30 4.02 -36.23 20.07
N ARG A 31 3.44 -36.43 21.27
CA ARG A 31 2.49 -35.51 21.90
C ARG A 31 3.16 -34.20 22.34
N LYS A 32 4.36 -34.27 22.90
CA LYS A 32 5.16 -33.08 23.26
C LYS A 32 5.57 -32.27 22.03
N TYR A 33 6.08 -32.91 20.98
CA TYR A 33 6.45 -32.24 19.73
C TYR A 33 5.24 -31.66 18.97
N ARG A 34 4.06 -32.31 19.01
CA ARG A 34 2.82 -31.73 18.49
C ARG A 34 2.38 -30.49 19.26
N GLY A 35 2.50 -30.50 20.59
CA GLY A 35 2.21 -29.32 21.42
C GLY A 35 3.14 -28.14 21.13
N ILE A 36 4.45 -28.41 21.02
CA ILE A 36 5.46 -27.39 20.66
C ILE A 36 5.22 -26.86 19.25
N PHE A 37 4.89 -27.72 18.28
CA PHE A 37 4.59 -27.31 16.91
C PHE A 37 3.34 -26.41 16.83
N ILE A 38 2.26 -26.77 17.52
CA ILE A 38 1.04 -25.94 17.59
C ILE A 38 1.36 -24.58 18.24
N LEU A 39 2.17 -24.57 19.30
CA LEU A 39 2.58 -23.35 19.98
C LEU A 39 3.43 -22.45 19.05
N MET A 40 4.42 -23.02 18.35
CA MET A 40 5.23 -22.30 17.37
C MET A 40 4.38 -21.73 16.22
N VAL A 41 3.46 -22.52 15.66
CA VAL A 41 2.54 -22.03 14.62
C VAL A 41 1.66 -20.91 15.14
N SER A 42 1.10 -21.03 16.34
CA SER A 42 0.26 -19.97 16.94
C SER A 42 1.04 -18.67 17.17
N VAL A 43 2.29 -18.75 17.60
CA VAL A 43 3.18 -17.60 17.79
C VAL A 43 3.50 -16.96 16.44
N VAL A 44 3.87 -17.75 15.43
CA VAL A 44 4.17 -17.25 14.08
C VAL A 44 2.94 -16.60 13.44
N SER A 45 1.77 -17.24 13.54
CA SER A 45 0.50 -16.67 13.05
C SER A 45 0.13 -15.39 13.79
N GLY A 46 0.32 -15.34 15.12
CA GLY A 46 0.10 -14.13 15.91
C GLY A 46 1.01 -12.98 15.48
N LEU A 47 2.31 -13.25 15.29
CA LEU A 47 3.27 -12.26 14.81
C LEU A 47 2.93 -11.76 13.40
N ALA A 48 2.55 -12.66 12.50
CA ALA A 48 2.13 -12.30 11.15
C ALA A 48 0.89 -11.40 11.16
N LEU A 49 -0.13 -11.74 11.95
CA LEU A 49 -1.34 -10.91 12.10
C LEU A 49 -1.02 -9.55 12.70
N CYS A 50 -0.18 -9.49 13.74
CA CYS A 50 0.27 -8.23 14.34
C CYS A 50 1.03 -7.37 13.33
N SER A 51 1.95 -7.95 12.55
CA SER A 51 2.70 -7.21 11.51
C SER A 51 1.79 -6.68 10.40
N LEU A 52 0.75 -7.43 10.02
CA LEU A 52 -0.21 -6.98 9.03
C LEU A 52 -1.05 -5.83 9.59
N ALA A 53 -1.50 -5.94 10.85
CA ALA A 53 -2.26 -4.91 11.51
C ALA A 53 -1.45 -3.60 11.67
N THR A 54 -0.18 -3.68 12.06
CA THR A 54 0.69 -2.49 12.16
C THR A 54 0.96 -1.88 10.80
N LEU A 55 1.22 -2.69 9.76
CA LEU A 55 1.38 -2.19 8.39
C LEU A 55 0.11 -1.44 7.92
N VAL A 56 -1.06 -2.04 8.11
CA VAL A 56 -2.34 -1.42 7.76
C VAL A 56 -2.50 -0.10 8.53
N MET A 57 -2.29 -0.10 9.85
CA MET A 57 -2.38 1.10 10.67
C MET A 57 -1.42 2.20 10.22
N LEU A 58 -0.17 1.86 9.87
CA LEU A 58 0.81 2.81 9.34
C LEU A 58 0.37 3.41 8.01
N VAL A 59 -0.17 2.61 7.10
CA VAL A 59 -0.73 3.08 5.82
C VAL A 59 -1.87 4.08 6.05
N TRP A 60 -2.77 3.79 6.99
CA TRP A 60 -3.84 4.74 7.35
C TRP A 60 -3.28 6.03 7.94
N LEU A 61 -2.26 5.94 8.81
CA LEU A 61 -1.64 7.08 9.45
C LEU A 61 -0.99 8.03 8.43
N VAL A 62 -0.22 7.49 7.49
CA VAL A 62 0.47 8.31 6.47
C VAL A 62 -0.48 8.87 5.42
N SER A 63 -1.57 8.16 5.10
CA SER A 63 -2.58 8.63 4.13
C SER A 63 -3.37 9.84 4.67
N GLY A 64 -3.60 9.89 5.98
CA GLY A 64 -4.31 10.98 6.65
C GLY A 64 -3.51 12.29 6.79
N MET A 65 -2.19 12.26 6.59
CA MET A 65 -1.33 13.44 6.69
C MET A 65 -1.28 14.29 5.41
N CYS A 66 -1.86 13.79 4.31
CA CYS A 66 -1.89 14.49 3.05
C CYS A 66 -3.10 15.40 2.93
N ASP A 67 -2.84 16.71 2.85
CA ASP A 67 -3.90 17.72 2.72
C ASP A 67 -3.64 18.69 1.57
N ILE A 68 -4.71 19.36 1.16
CA ILE A 68 -4.67 20.49 0.24
C ILE A 68 -4.44 21.74 1.07
N THR A 69 -3.21 22.25 1.01
CA THR A 69 -2.77 23.39 1.81
C THR A 69 -3.16 24.73 1.18
N MET A 70 -3.23 24.81 -0.15
CA MET A 70 -3.47 26.06 -0.86
C MET A 70 -4.17 25.87 -2.20
N ILE A 71 -5.21 26.66 -2.47
CA ILE A 71 -5.77 26.84 -3.81
C ILE A 71 -5.15 28.08 -4.44
N GLN A 72 -4.40 27.91 -5.53
CA GLN A 72 -3.70 29.01 -6.19
C GLN A 72 -4.58 29.73 -7.21
N ARG A 73 -5.34 28.98 -8.03
CA ARG A 73 -6.19 29.53 -9.10
C ARG A 73 -7.41 28.66 -9.37
N VAL A 74 -8.53 29.32 -9.67
CA VAL A 74 -9.76 28.70 -10.19
C VAL A 74 -10.14 29.36 -11.52
N ARG A 75 -10.53 28.58 -12.53
CA ARG A 75 -10.99 29.07 -13.84
C ARG A 75 -12.20 28.26 -14.31
N TYR A 76 -13.31 28.94 -14.58
CA TYR A 76 -14.52 28.31 -15.10
C TYR A 76 -14.44 28.07 -16.60
N SER A 77 -15.08 27.01 -17.08
CA SER A 77 -15.32 26.80 -18.51
C SER A 77 -16.19 27.93 -19.06
N PRO A 78 -16.24 28.17 -20.38
CA PRO A 78 -17.04 29.27 -20.93
C PRO A 78 -18.53 29.17 -20.54
N SER A 79 -19.09 27.96 -20.51
CA SER A 79 -20.44 27.62 -20.01
C SER A 79 -20.60 27.69 -18.49
N GLN A 80 -19.50 27.79 -17.75
CA GLN A 80 -19.43 27.72 -16.29
C GLN A 80 -19.95 26.41 -15.66
N GLU A 81 -20.14 25.33 -16.44
CA GLU A 81 -20.51 24.02 -15.88
C GLU A 81 -19.36 23.32 -15.14
N ARG A 82 -18.12 23.68 -15.47
CA ARG A 82 -16.90 23.08 -14.92
C ARG A 82 -15.91 24.15 -14.48
N LYS A 83 -15.02 23.76 -13.59
CA LYS A 83 -13.88 24.57 -13.18
C LYS A 83 -12.58 23.77 -13.21
N LEU A 84 -11.51 24.47 -13.58
CA LEU A 84 -10.14 24.06 -13.39
C LEU A 84 -9.63 24.64 -12.08
N VAL A 85 -8.94 23.84 -11.30
CA VAL A 85 -8.34 24.26 -10.04
C VAL A 85 -6.86 23.88 -10.06
N VAL A 86 -6.01 24.89 -9.82
CA VAL A 86 -4.57 24.71 -9.58
C VAL A 86 -4.34 24.85 -8.09
N PHE A 87 -3.77 23.83 -7.48
CA PHE A 87 -3.63 23.76 -6.02
C PHE A 87 -2.35 23.06 -5.60
N GLU A 88 -1.96 23.30 -4.36
CA GLU A 88 -0.87 22.62 -3.68
C GLU A 88 -1.39 21.43 -2.89
N ARG A 89 -0.63 20.34 -2.91
CA ARG A 89 -0.80 19.24 -1.96
C ARG A 89 0.49 19.03 -1.19
N ASN A 90 0.35 18.84 0.12
CA ASN A 90 1.44 18.57 1.03
C ASN A 90 1.10 17.37 1.92
N CYS A 91 2.02 16.40 2.03
CA CYS A 91 1.89 15.19 2.84
C CYS A 91 2.73 15.22 4.12
N GLY A 92 3.32 16.37 4.48
CA GLY A 92 4.05 16.58 5.72
C GLY A 92 5.54 16.88 5.52
N ALA A 93 6.26 16.98 6.63
CA ALA A 93 7.60 17.56 6.72
C ALA A 93 8.68 16.88 5.86
N THR A 94 8.51 15.60 5.54
CA THR A 94 9.49 14.81 4.76
C THR A 94 9.12 14.68 3.29
N THR A 95 7.96 15.22 2.87
CA THR A 95 7.50 15.20 1.48
C THR A 95 7.58 16.59 0.88
N GLY A 96 8.10 16.71 -0.34
CA GLY A 96 8.10 17.97 -1.08
C GLY A 96 6.69 18.44 -1.47
N PHE A 97 6.53 19.74 -1.69
CA PHE A 97 5.31 20.31 -2.24
C PHE A 97 5.08 19.83 -3.66
N THR A 98 3.82 19.60 -4.01
CA THR A 98 3.43 19.23 -5.38
C THR A 98 2.36 20.16 -5.89
N THR A 99 2.49 20.53 -7.16
CA THR A 99 1.50 21.33 -7.89
C THR A 99 0.54 20.39 -8.61
N HIS A 100 -0.75 20.55 -8.36
CA HIS A 100 -1.81 19.76 -8.95
C HIS A 100 -2.74 20.61 -9.81
N VAL A 101 -3.26 20.00 -10.87
CA VAL A 101 -4.38 20.54 -11.65
C VAL A 101 -5.49 19.50 -11.70
N SER A 102 -6.69 19.95 -11.36
CA SER A 102 -7.91 19.16 -11.50
C SER A 102 -8.97 19.89 -12.31
N VAL A 103 -9.75 19.14 -13.07
CA VAL A 103 -11.04 19.56 -13.60
C VAL A 103 -12.17 18.94 -12.78
N LEU A 104 -13.18 19.74 -12.44
CA LEU A 104 -14.33 19.34 -11.65
C LEU A 104 -15.58 20.09 -12.12
N ALA A 105 -16.76 19.58 -11.75
CA ALA A 105 -18.00 20.35 -11.91
C ALA A 105 -17.91 21.66 -11.13
N ALA A 106 -18.57 22.71 -11.61
CA ALA A 106 -18.45 24.06 -11.05
C ALA A 106 -18.83 24.14 -9.57
N GLU A 107 -19.91 23.49 -9.18
CA GLU A 107 -20.40 23.47 -7.79
C GLU A 107 -19.69 22.44 -6.91
N ARG A 108 -18.88 21.55 -7.49
CA ARG A 108 -18.19 20.51 -6.71
C ARG A 108 -17.04 21.13 -5.93
N GLU A 109 -16.96 20.83 -4.63
CA GLU A 109 -15.79 21.17 -3.83
C GLU A 109 -14.57 20.35 -4.26
N LEU A 110 -13.38 20.92 -4.11
CA LEU A 110 -12.14 20.22 -4.43
C LEU A 110 -11.94 19.10 -3.39
N PRO A 111 -12.01 17.81 -3.78
CA PRO A 111 -11.81 16.73 -2.83
C PRO A 111 -10.35 16.73 -2.37
N ASN A 112 -10.10 16.35 -1.12
CA ASN A 112 -8.76 16.17 -0.56
C ASN A 112 -8.06 14.93 -1.17
N GLN A 113 -7.75 15.01 -2.47
CA GLN A 113 -7.22 13.93 -3.30
C GLN A 113 -6.19 14.48 -4.29
N GLN A 114 -5.44 13.58 -4.90
CA GLN A 114 -4.49 13.93 -5.96
C GLN A 114 -5.20 14.53 -7.18
N GLY A 115 -4.55 15.49 -7.82
CA GLY A 115 -4.94 16.05 -9.12
C GLY A 115 -5.31 15.01 -10.18
N ASN A 116 -6.39 15.26 -10.92
CA ASN A 116 -6.89 14.34 -11.96
C ASN A 116 -6.34 14.61 -13.37
N LEU A 117 -5.87 15.83 -13.67
CA LEU A 117 -5.28 16.15 -14.96
C LEU A 117 -3.75 16.11 -14.90
N PHE A 118 -3.16 16.88 -14.00
CA PHE A 118 -1.73 17.12 -13.98
C PHE A 118 -1.18 17.15 -12.57
N VAL A 119 0.01 16.57 -12.38
CA VAL A 119 0.76 16.58 -11.12
C VAL A 119 2.23 16.77 -11.43
N MET A 120 2.85 17.74 -10.77
CA MET A 120 4.26 18.07 -10.94
C MET A 120 4.91 18.41 -9.60
N ASP A 121 6.20 18.14 -9.51
CA ASP A 121 7.04 18.52 -8.39
C ASP A 121 7.14 20.05 -8.23
N GLY A 122 7.17 20.50 -6.97
CA GLY A 122 7.33 21.90 -6.61
C GLY A 122 6.02 22.63 -6.23
N HIS A 123 6.18 23.73 -5.50
CA HIS A 123 5.09 24.57 -5.01
C HIS A 123 4.46 25.40 -6.15
N PRO A 124 3.11 25.58 -6.21
CA PRO A 124 2.43 26.27 -7.33
C PRO A 124 2.92 27.69 -7.61
N GLN A 125 3.36 28.40 -6.57
CA GLN A 125 3.94 29.75 -6.71
C GLN A 125 5.31 29.75 -7.39
N TRP A 126 6.14 28.72 -7.18
CA TRP A 126 7.47 28.62 -7.79
C TRP A 126 7.40 28.05 -9.21
N THR A 127 6.53 27.06 -9.39
CA THR A 127 6.33 26.40 -10.68
C THR A 127 5.56 27.28 -11.65
N GLN A 128 4.74 28.22 -11.15
CA GLN A 128 3.92 29.12 -11.98
C GLN A 128 3.10 28.37 -13.04
N VAL A 129 2.64 27.15 -12.73
CA VAL A 129 1.78 26.36 -13.62
C VAL A 129 0.49 27.13 -13.88
N THR A 130 0.10 27.22 -15.15
CA THR A 130 -1.16 27.83 -15.56
C THR A 130 -2.03 26.80 -16.28
N ALA A 131 -3.32 26.81 -15.96
CA ALA A 131 -4.32 25.98 -16.61
C ALA A 131 -5.46 26.88 -17.09
N THR A 132 -5.77 26.81 -18.37
CA THR A 132 -6.76 27.68 -19.03
C THR A 132 -7.64 26.89 -19.96
N TRP A 133 -8.94 27.18 -19.96
CA TRP A 133 -9.85 26.70 -20.99
C TRP A 133 -9.55 27.37 -22.32
N ILE A 134 -9.44 26.58 -23.38
CA ILE A 134 -9.35 27.03 -24.77
C ILE A 134 -10.76 27.07 -25.38
N ASP A 135 -11.54 26.03 -25.12
CA ASP A 135 -12.97 25.97 -25.42
C ASP A 135 -13.70 25.22 -24.29
N GLU A 136 -14.93 24.76 -24.52
CA GLU A 136 -15.68 23.99 -23.53
C GLU A 136 -14.96 22.73 -23.07
N ASP A 137 -14.32 22.01 -23.98
CA ASP A 137 -13.79 20.67 -23.75
C ASP A 137 -12.28 20.59 -23.93
N GLN A 138 -11.59 21.69 -24.18
CA GLN A 138 -10.15 21.75 -24.35
C GLN A 138 -9.51 22.66 -23.32
N VAL A 139 -8.46 22.14 -22.68
CA VAL A 139 -7.67 22.83 -21.67
C VAL A 139 -6.22 22.86 -22.11
N LEU A 140 -5.58 24.00 -21.92
CA LEU A 140 -4.15 24.17 -22.08
C LEU A 140 -3.48 24.31 -20.72
N ILE A 141 -2.50 23.45 -20.46
CA ILE A 141 -1.67 23.50 -19.26
C ILE A 141 -0.25 23.90 -19.66
N ARG A 142 0.21 25.05 -19.15
CA ARG A 142 1.58 25.53 -19.36
C ARG A 142 2.39 25.39 -18.08
N TYR A 143 3.55 24.75 -18.17
CA TYR A 143 4.39 24.44 -17.02
C TYR A 143 5.88 24.62 -17.36
N PRO A 144 6.74 24.96 -16.39
CA PRO A 144 8.17 25.13 -16.62
C PRO A 144 8.86 23.79 -16.89
N THR A 145 9.87 23.80 -17.73
CA THR A 145 10.80 22.67 -17.85
C THR A 145 11.76 22.62 -16.65
N GLY A 146 12.08 21.42 -16.17
CA GLY A 146 13.00 21.20 -15.05
C GLY A 146 12.40 20.33 -13.94
N PRO A 147 11.31 20.76 -13.27
CA PRO A 147 10.63 19.93 -12.27
C PRO A 147 10.03 18.67 -12.88
N THR A 148 10.02 17.58 -12.10
CA THR A 148 9.50 16.29 -12.54
C THR A 148 7.98 16.33 -12.66
N VAL A 149 7.45 15.86 -13.79
CA VAL A 149 6.00 15.66 -13.98
C VAL A 149 5.66 14.22 -13.59
N TYR A 150 4.78 14.08 -12.59
CA TYR A 150 4.32 12.77 -12.10
C TYR A 150 3.04 12.29 -12.81
N LYS A 151 2.22 13.22 -13.33
CA LYS A 151 0.99 12.90 -14.06
C LYS A 151 0.71 13.97 -15.12
N SER A 152 0.31 13.53 -16.30
CA SER A 152 -0.13 14.39 -17.43
C SER A 152 -1.16 13.64 -18.28
N ASN A 153 -2.39 13.56 -17.78
CA ASN A 153 -3.48 12.89 -18.51
C ASN A 153 -3.93 13.74 -19.70
N GLU A 154 -3.92 13.17 -20.90
CA GLU A 154 -4.36 13.86 -22.13
C GLU A 154 -5.88 14.07 -22.18
N ARG A 155 -6.63 13.30 -21.40
CA ARG A 155 -8.08 13.38 -21.32
C ARG A 155 -8.60 12.96 -19.95
N PHE A 156 -9.65 13.63 -19.50
CA PHE A 156 -10.44 13.23 -18.34
C PHE A 156 -11.90 13.61 -18.59
N TRP A 157 -12.83 12.66 -18.43
CA TRP A 157 -14.21 12.84 -18.90
C TRP A 157 -14.18 13.20 -20.41
N ARG A 158 -15.00 14.13 -20.88
CA ARG A 158 -14.99 14.79 -22.19
C ARG A 158 -13.89 15.85 -22.37
N THR A 159 -13.16 16.23 -21.31
CA THR A 159 -12.12 17.29 -21.38
C THR A 159 -10.81 16.74 -21.95
N LYS A 160 -10.34 17.28 -23.07
CA LYS A 160 -9.01 17.09 -23.66
C LYS A 160 -8.02 18.09 -23.08
N VAL A 161 -6.77 17.69 -22.94
CA VAL A 161 -5.71 18.50 -22.35
C VAL A 161 -4.52 18.56 -23.29
N THR A 162 -4.07 19.78 -23.59
CA THR A 162 -2.84 20.08 -24.30
C THR A 162 -1.81 20.59 -23.33
N TYR A 163 -0.58 20.11 -23.46
CA TYR A 163 0.54 20.44 -22.58
C TYR A 163 1.56 21.26 -23.34
N GLU A 164 1.94 22.42 -22.79
CA GLU A 164 2.94 23.31 -23.39
C GLU A 164 4.06 23.60 -22.38
N PRO A 165 5.22 22.93 -22.50
CA PRO A 165 6.36 23.21 -21.66
C PRO A 165 6.94 24.59 -21.97
N ARG A 166 7.29 25.35 -20.93
CA ARG A 166 7.94 26.66 -21.01
C ARG A 166 9.39 26.54 -20.57
N ALA A 167 10.32 26.93 -21.43
CA ALA A 167 11.70 27.11 -21.02
C ALA A 167 11.79 28.19 -19.94
N LYS A 168 12.71 28.01 -18.99
CA LYS A 168 13.04 29.01 -17.97
C LYS A 168 13.61 30.27 -18.59
#